data_AF-A0AAW4BTX9-F1
#
_entry.id   AF-A0AAW4BTX9-F1
#
_cell.length_a   1.000
_cell.length_b   1.000
_cell.length_c   1.000
_cell.angle_alpha   90.00
_cell.angle_beta   90.00
_cell.angle_gamma   90.00
#
_symmetry.space_group_name_H-M   'P 1'
#
loop_
_entity.id
_entity.type
_entity.pdbx_description
1 polymer ?
#
loop_
_entity_poly.entity_id
_entity_poly.type
_entity_poly.pdbx_seq_one_letter_code
_entity_poly.pdbx_strand_id
1 'polypeptide(L)' 'MTKNRLILSLFPGVDLFSKPFEQRGFCVVRGPDILLGQDIRDFHVPEGVFAGVIGGSPCQEFSALNRNEPTGYGLEMLNE' A
#
# COMPACT_ATOMS: atom_id res chain seq x y z
N MET A 1 -3.54 -22.58 -13.73
CA MET A 1 -4.09 -21.22 -13.71
C MET A 1 -2.99 -20.25 -14.10
N THR A 2 -3.18 -19.49 -15.18
CA THR A 2 -2.28 -18.41 -15.55
C THR A 2 -2.43 -17.33 -14.48
N LYS A 3 -1.44 -17.12 -13.62
CA LYS A 3 -1.49 -16.01 -12.65
C LYS A 3 -1.52 -14.70 -13.43
N ASN A 4 -2.61 -13.93 -13.27
CA ASN A 4 -2.74 -12.59 -13.83
C ASN A 4 -1.52 -11.76 -13.45
N ARG A 5 -0.90 -11.05 -14.39
CA ARG A 5 0.28 -10.21 -14.12
C ARG A 5 -0.09 -8.88 -13.48
N LEU A 6 -1.03 -8.91 -12.53
CA LEU A 6 -1.54 -7.76 -11.79
C LEU A 6 -0.85 -7.71 -10.42
N ILE A 7 -0.32 -6.54 -10.07
CA ILE A 7 0.21 -6.23 -8.75
C ILE A 7 -0.62 -5.08 -8.18
N LEU A 8 -1.08 -5.21 -6.94
CA LEU A 8 -1.75 -4.12 -6.21
C LEU A 8 -0.71 -3.32 -5.43
N SER A 9 -0.65 -2.00 -5.63
CA SER A 9 0.23 -1.09 -4.91
C SER A 9 -0.56 -0.28 -3.89
N LEU A 10 -0.40 -0.59 -2.60
CA LEU A 10 -1.00 0.13 -1.48
C LEU A 10 -0.06 1.24 -0.99
N PHE A 11 -0.64 2.35 -0.53
CA PHE A 11 0.11 3.55 -0.14
C PHE A 11 1.07 4.02 -1.25
N PRO A 12 0.57 4.26 -2.48
CA PRO A 12 1.41 4.40 -3.65
C PRO A 12 2.32 5.65 -3.56
N GLY A 13 1.89 6.75 -2.94
CA GLY A 13 2.63 8.00 -2.92
C GLY A 13 2.99 8.45 -4.34
N VAL A 14 4.28 8.72 -4.57
CA VAL A 14 4.83 9.01 -5.91
C VAL A 14 5.11 7.75 -6.76
N ASP A 15 4.71 6.59 -6.27
CA ASP A 15 4.65 5.31 -6.96
C ASP A 15 6.00 4.75 -7.45
N LEU A 16 7.06 5.00 -6.66
CA LEU A 16 8.39 4.48 -6.97
C LEU A 16 8.48 2.95 -6.84
N PHE A 17 7.69 2.35 -5.94
CA PHE A 17 7.76 0.90 -5.67
C PHE A 17 7.24 0.08 -6.87
N SER A 18 6.41 0.68 -7.72
CA SER A 18 5.80 0.06 -8.89
C SER A 18 6.76 -0.09 -10.07
N LYS A 19 7.74 0.82 -10.20
CA LYS A 19 8.71 0.86 -11.32
C LYS A 19 9.37 -0.49 -11.63
N PRO A 20 10.00 -1.21 -10.67
CA PRO A 20 10.65 -2.49 -10.96
C PRO A 20 9.69 -3.61 -11.39
N PHE A 21 8.40 -3.51 -11.04
CA PHE A 21 7.36 -4.46 -11.47
C PHE A 21 6.87 -4.13 -12.88
N GLU A 22 6.60 -2.86 -13.16
CA GLU A 22 6.25 -2.37 -14.50
C GLU A 22 7.37 -2.72 -15.51
N GLN A 23 8.64 -2.50 -15.15
CA GLN A 23 9.81 -2.87 -15.98
C GLN A 23 9.91 -4.37 -16.27
N ARG A 24 9.38 -5.22 -15.38
CA ARG A 24 9.33 -6.67 -15.58
C ARG A 24 8.12 -7.10 -16.41
N GLY A 25 7.20 -6.18 -16.74
CA GLY A 25 5.99 -6.44 -17.52
C GLY A 25 4.76 -6.78 -16.68
N PHE A 26 4.75 -6.42 -15.39
CA PHE A 26 3.51 -6.46 -14.59
C PHE A 26 2.68 -5.20 -14.84
N CYS A 27 1.36 -5.35 -14.82
CA CYS A 27 0.44 -4.22 -14.71
C CYS A 27 0.23 -3.92 -13.22
N VAL A 28 0.59 -2.71 -12.81
CA VAL A 28 0.42 -2.27 -11.43
C VAL A 28 -0.85 -1.45 -11.30
N VAL A 29 -1.73 -1.88 -10.41
CA VAL A 29 -2.97 -1.19 -10.05
C VAL A 29 -2.71 -0.45 -8.74
N ARG A 30 -2.94 0.85 -8.76
CA ARG A 30 -2.71 1.73 -7.60
C ARG A 30 -3.94 1.70 -6.71
N GLY A 31 -3.72 1.41 -5.43
CA GLY A 31 -4.71 1.54 -4.38
C GLY A 31 -4.91 3.01 -3.97
N PRO A 32 -5.64 3.24 -2.87
CA PRO A 32 -5.96 4.58 -2.39
C PRO A 32 -4.72 5.31 -1.87
N ASP A 33 -4.77 6.63 -1.96
CA ASP A 33 -3.78 7.52 -1.38
C ASP A 33 -4.44 8.69 -0.63
N ILE A 34 -3.98 8.96 0.59
CA ILE A 34 -4.50 10.05 1.42
C ILE A 34 -4.24 11.43 0.80
N LEU A 35 -3.21 11.58 -0.04
CA LEU A 35 -2.95 12.79 -0.81
C LEU A 35 -4.07 13.09 -1.81
N LEU A 36 -4.86 12.08 -2.18
CA LEU A 36 -6.04 12.19 -3.04
C LEU A 36 -7.35 12.16 -2.23
N GLY A 37 -7.28 12.24 -0.90
CA GLY A 37 -8.45 12.14 -0.02
C GLY A 37 -9.07 10.74 0.03
N GLN A 38 -8.31 9.70 -0.28
CA GLN A 38 -8.77 8.31 -0.28
C GLN A 38 -8.20 7.58 0.94
N ASP A 39 -9.09 7.00 1.76
CA ASP A 39 -8.70 6.21 2.92
C ASP A 39 -8.52 4.74 2.53
N ILE A 40 -7.49 4.08 3.07
CA ILE A 40 -7.23 2.66 2.84
C ILE A 40 -8.28 1.76 3.49
N ARG A 41 -8.88 2.20 4.61
CA ARG A 41 -9.89 1.45 5.36
C ARG A 41 -11.18 1.24 4.55
N ASP A 42 -11.47 2.14 3.62
CA ASP A 42 -12.65 2.05 2.76
C ASP A 42 -12.39 1.20 1.50
N PHE A 43 -11.15 0.79 1.26
CA PHE A 43 -10.75 0.16 0.00
C PHE A 43 -10.76 -1.37 0.07
N HIS A 44 -11.54 -1.98 -0.82
CA HIS A 44 -11.69 -3.42 -0.90
C HIS A 44 -11.52 -3.88 -2.36
N VAL A 45 -10.85 -5.03 -2.53
CA VAL A 45 -10.66 -5.66 -3.84
C VAL A 45 -11.20 -7.09 -3.84
N PRO A 46 -11.59 -7.64 -5.00
CA PRO A 46 -12.01 -9.04 -5.07
C PRO A 46 -10.84 -9.99 -4.80
N GLU A 47 -11.12 -11.06 -4.05
CA GLU A 47 -10.14 -12.10 -3.72
C GLU A 47 -9.62 -12.80 -4.99
N GLY A 48 -8.33 -13.17 -4.99
CA GLY A 48 -7.72 -13.98 -6.05
C GLY A 48 -7.44 -13.26 -7.38
N VAL A 49 -7.71 -11.96 -7.48
CA VAL A 49 -7.46 -11.17 -8.71
C VAL A 49 -5.98 -10.82 -8.92
N PHE A 50 -5.31 -10.40 -7.84
CA PHE A 50 -3.93 -9.92 -7.87
C PHE A 50 -2.93 -11.06 -7.64
N ALA A 51 -1.84 -11.08 -8.39
CA ALA A 51 -0.75 -12.04 -8.18
C ALA A 51 0.17 -11.66 -7.01
N GLY A 52 0.11 -10.41 -6.56
CA GLY A 52 0.86 -9.91 -5.41
C GLY A 52 0.38 -8.53 -4.98
N VAL A 53 0.75 -8.17 -3.76
CA VAL A 53 0.50 -6.86 -3.15
C VAL A 53 1.85 -6.28 -2.72
N ILE A 54 2.04 -5.00 -2.98
CA ILE A 54 3.19 -4.22 -2.52
C ILE A 54 2.65 -2.99 -1.78
N GLY A 55 3.42 -2.48 -0.83
CA GLY A 55 3.08 -1.23 -0.15
C GLY A 55 4.09 -0.87 0.92
N GLY A 56 4.24 0.43 1.15
CA GLY A 56 5.01 0.98 2.26
C GLY A 56 4.08 1.82 3.11
N SER A 57 3.60 1.26 4.23
CA SER A 57 2.70 1.98 5.12
C SER A 57 3.40 3.21 5.73
N PRO A 58 2.63 4.23 6.15
CA PRO A 58 3.17 5.35 6.93
C PRO A 58 3.98 4.83 8.12
N CYS A 59 5.23 5.32 8.27
CA CYS A 59 6.17 4.85 9.29
C CYS A 59 6.39 5.85 10.42
N GLN A 60 5.77 7.02 10.36
CA GLN A 60 6.04 8.16 11.24
C GLN A 60 5.92 7.77 12.71
N GLU A 61 4.89 6.99 13.07
CA GLU A 61 4.62 6.59 14.45
C GLU A 61 5.62 5.56 14.97
N PHE A 62 6.08 4.66 14.12
CA PHE A 62 6.96 3.53 14.48
C PHE A 62 8.43 3.76 14.16
N SER A 63 8.76 4.94 13.64
CA SER A 63 10.13 5.32 13.33
C SER A 63 10.93 5.55 14.60
N ALA A 64 12.14 4.99 14.69
CA ALA A 64 13.08 5.29 15.78
C ALA A 64 13.52 6.77 15.84
N LEU A 65 13.27 7.54 14.77
CA LEU A 65 13.51 8.99 14.75
C LEU A 65 12.36 9.79 15.38
N ASN A 66 11.20 9.17 15.60
CA ASN A 66 10.11 9.78 16.34
C ASN A 66 10.49 9.87 17.82
N ARG A 67 10.46 11.08 18.37
CA ARG A 67 10.79 11.36 19.79
C ARG A 67 9.55 11.38 20.68
N ASN A 68 8.39 11.19 20.09
CA ASN A 68 7.11 11.12 20.78
C ASN A 68 6.66 9.65 20.84
N GLU A 69 5.88 9.32 21.87
CA GLU A 69 5.14 8.06 21.90
C GLU A 69 4.22 7.95 20.67
N PRO A 70 4.00 6.75 20.11
CA PRO A 70 3.00 6.53 19.07
C PRO A 70 1.60 6.96 19.56
N THR A 71 0.85 7.66 18.74
CA THR A 71 -0.48 8.18 19.09
C THR A 71 -1.54 7.80 18.05
N GLY A 72 -2.55 7.06 18.50
CA GLY A 72 -3.84 6.97 17.80
C GLY A 72 -3.81 6.16 16.51
N TYR A 73 -3.51 6.78 15.37
CA TYR A 73 -3.83 6.25 14.04
C TYR A 73 -3.00 5.03 13.65
N GLY A 74 -1.67 5.09 13.76
CA GLY A 74 -0.80 3.96 13.46
C GLY A 74 -1.04 2.79 14.40
N LEU A 75 -1.37 3.04 15.67
CA LEU A 75 -1.78 2.00 16.61
C LEU A 75 -3.14 1.38 16.24
N GLU A 76 -4.11 2.17 15.79
CA GLU A 76 -5.40 1.69 15.25
C GLU A 76 -5.15 0.73 14.09
N MET A 77 -4.28 1.12 13.14
CA MET A 77 -3.96 0.35 11.94
C MET A 77 -3.21 -0.96 12.18
N LEU A 78 -2.70 -1.21 13.40
CA LEU A 78 -2.14 -2.53 13.74
C LEU A 78 -3.23 -3.60 13.97
N ASN A 79 -4.50 -3.21 14.06
CA ASN A 79 -5.62 -4.11 14.32
C ASN A 79 -6.52 -4.38 13.10
N GLU A 80 -6.15 -3.84 11.93
CA GLU A 80 -6.79 -4.11 10.63
C GLU A 80 -6.08 -5.27 9.90
#